data_AF-A0A5B0E6F1-F1
#
_entry.id   AF-A0A5B0E6F1-F1
#
_cell.length_a   1.000
_cell.length_b   1.000
_cell.length_c   1.000
_cell.angle_alpha   90.00
_cell.angle_beta   90.00
_cell.angle_gamma   90.00
#
_symmetry.space_group_name_H-M   'P 1'
#
loop_
_entity.id
_entity.type
_entity.pdbx_description
1 polymer ?
#
loop_
_entity_poly.entity_id
_entity_poly.type
_entity_poly.pdbx_seq_one_letter_code
_entity_poly.pdbx_strand_id
1 'polypeptide(L)'
;MLHSPRLPKLLTCALIGLLTGGAHASTPSPAPDSLQPLLVTLNERLNIGDLVALTKWDSGKPIQDSAREAQVIANARKMAVERKLDPQEVAELIAAQIEANKLVQYGLLAQWHAAGKAPETPRPDLAKQIRPQLDELQNRLLQQYAEFAPFRNDPNCQDWLGKVRASLIKDGLHGQALIRATGELCTNAQ
;
A
#
# COMPACT_ATOMS: atom_id res chain seq x y z
N MET A 1 21.58 -15.34 -78.06
CA MET A 1 21.16 -16.63 -77.47
C MET A 1 19.89 -16.38 -76.70
N LEU A 2 18.85 -17.14 -77.06
CA LEU A 2 17.49 -17.04 -76.54
C LEU A 2 17.47 -17.23 -75.02
N HIS A 3 16.63 -16.50 -74.29
CA HIS A 3 15.66 -17.14 -73.38
C HIS A 3 14.31 -16.44 -73.52
N SER A 4 13.35 -17.30 -73.83
CA SER A 4 11.96 -17.06 -74.18
C SER A 4 11.08 -16.84 -72.93
N PRO A 5 9.78 -16.51 -73.14
CA PRO A 5 8.91 -15.77 -72.24
C PRO A 5 8.09 -16.69 -71.32
N ARG A 6 7.23 -16.14 -70.46
CA ARG A 6 5.85 -16.62 -70.31
C ARG A 6 4.96 -15.65 -69.51
N LEU A 7 3.77 -15.51 -70.08
CA LEU A 7 2.65 -14.63 -69.78
C LEU A 7 1.70 -15.32 -68.74
N PRO A 8 0.49 -14.79 -68.50
CA PRO A 8 -0.06 -14.27 -67.24
C PRO A 8 -0.95 -15.30 -66.52
N LYS A 9 -1.62 -14.92 -65.42
CA LYS A 9 -3.00 -15.36 -65.10
C LYS A 9 -3.62 -14.58 -63.93
N LEU A 10 -4.89 -14.26 -64.13
CA LEU A 10 -5.81 -13.49 -63.30
C LEU A 10 -6.23 -14.18 -62.00
N LEU A 11 -6.84 -13.35 -61.13
CA LEU A 11 -7.96 -13.65 -60.21
C LEU A 11 -7.68 -14.47 -58.95
N THR A 12 -7.77 -13.82 -57.79
CA THR A 12 -8.68 -14.26 -56.71
C THR A 12 -8.88 -13.17 -55.64
N CYS A 13 -10.11 -12.68 -55.52
CA CYS A 13 -10.58 -11.92 -54.36
C CYS A 13 -10.50 -12.81 -53.11
N ALA A 14 -9.64 -12.47 -52.15
CA ALA A 14 -9.69 -13.06 -50.81
C ALA A 14 -10.53 -12.16 -49.91
N LEU A 15 -11.72 -12.65 -49.54
CA LEU A 15 -12.59 -12.08 -48.52
C LEU A 15 -11.81 -12.00 -47.18
N ILE A 16 -11.53 -10.79 -46.70
CA ILE A 16 -10.99 -10.59 -45.36
C ILE A 16 -12.17 -10.71 -44.38
N GLY A 17 -12.26 -11.86 -43.71
CA GLY A 17 -13.22 -12.07 -42.63
C GLY A 17 -12.88 -11.15 -41.46
N LEU A 18 -13.70 -10.12 -41.22
CA LEU A 18 -13.68 -9.37 -39.97
C LEU A 18 -14.15 -10.29 -38.84
N LEU A 19 -13.19 -10.86 -38.10
CA LEU A 19 -13.43 -11.39 -36.77
C LEU A 19 -13.69 -10.20 -35.83
N THR A 20 -14.94 -9.77 -35.71
CA THR A 20 -15.39 -8.89 -34.64
C THR A 20 -15.39 -9.67 -33.33
N GLY A 21 -14.23 -9.82 -32.71
CA GLY A 21 -14.11 -10.27 -31.33
C GLY A 21 -14.73 -9.20 -30.45
N GLY A 22 -15.97 -9.41 -30.01
CA GLY A 22 -16.59 -8.58 -28.99
C GLY A 22 -15.76 -8.69 -27.72
N ALA A 23 -15.01 -7.65 -27.39
CA ALA A 23 -14.42 -7.49 -26.08
C ALA A 23 -15.59 -7.32 -25.09
N HIS A 24 -16.05 -8.42 -24.51
CA HIS A 24 -16.90 -8.36 -23.34
C HIS A 24 -16.06 -7.76 -22.21
N ALA A 25 -16.22 -6.46 -21.97
CA ALA A 25 -15.72 -5.82 -20.78
C ALA A 25 -16.49 -6.43 -19.59
N SER A 26 -15.90 -7.45 -18.97
CA SER A 26 -16.38 -7.98 -17.71
C SER A 26 -16.44 -6.83 -16.71
N THR A 27 -17.61 -6.52 -16.18
CA THR A 27 -17.73 -5.56 -15.07
C THR A 27 -16.86 -6.07 -13.91
N PRO A 28 -15.91 -5.27 -13.41
CA PRO A 28 -15.06 -5.69 -12.30
C PRO A 28 -15.94 -6.14 -11.13
N SER A 29 -15.61 -7.27 -10.52
CA SER A 29 -16.26 -7.69 -9.28
C SER A 29 -16.13 -6.56 -8.24
N PRO A 30 -17.14 -6.30 -7.39
CA PRO A 30 -17.02 -5.30 -6.34
C PRO A 30 -15.89 -5.68 -5.37
N ALA A 31 -15.28 -4.68 -4.76
CA ALA A 31 -14.29 -4.89 -3.69
C ALA A 31 -14.96 -5.56 -2.48
N PRO A 32 -14.25 -6.43 -1.75
CA PRO A 32 -14.76 -6.99 -0.51
C PRO A 32 -14.92 -5.90 0.55
N ASP A 33 -15.98 -6.00 1.36
CA ASP A 33 -16.30 -5.03 2.42
C ASP A 33 -15.17 -4.88 3.46
N SER A 34 -14.30 -5.90 3.58
CA SER A 34 -13.13 -5.89 4.48
C SER A 34 -11.98 -4.98 4.02
N LEU A 35 -11.93 -4.58 2.74
CA LEU A 35 -10.82 -3.78 2.21
C LEU A 35 -10.84 -2.34 2.73
N GLN A 36 -12.00 -1.67 2.70
CA GLN A 36 -12.11 -0.27 3.09
C GLN A 36 -11.72 -0.05 4.57
N PRO A 37 -12.24 -0.82 5.54
CA PRO A 37 -11.84 -0.67 6.95
C PRO A 37 -10.34 -0.91 7.17
N LEU A 38 -9.75 -1.89 6.49
CA LEU A 38 -8.32 -2.17 6.57
C LEU A 38 -7.50 -0.96 6.12
N LEU A 39 -7.79 -0.41 4.94
CA LEU A 39 -7.05 0.73 4.41
C LEU A 39 -7.23 2.00 5.25
N VAL A 40 -8.41 2.21 5.82
CA VAL A 40 -8.65 3.30 6.78
C VAL A 40 -7.73 3.15 7.99
N THR A 41 -7.66 1.96 8.60
CA THR A 41 -6.77 1.73 9.77
C THR A 41 -5.29 1.86 9.41
N LEU A 42 -4.85 1.39 8.23
CA LEU A 42 -3.48 1.59 7.75
C LEU A 42 -3.15 3.09 7.61
N ASN A 43 -4.09 3.86 7.05
CA ASN A 43 -3.94 5.31 6.88
C ASN A 43 -3.94 6.05 8.23
N GLU A 44 -4.79 5.67 9.18
CA GLU A 44 -4.78 6.24 10.54
C GLU A 44 -3.44 5.99 11.23
N ARG A 45 -2.94 4.75 11.18
CA ARG A 45 -1.63 4.40 11.72
C ARG A 45 -0.50 5.18 11.04
N LEU A 46 -0.60 5.40 9.74
CA LEU A 46 0.34 6.23 8.98
C LEU A 46 0.32 7.68 9.47
N ASN A 47 -0.87 8.27 9.64
CA ASN A 47 -1.05 9.67 10.03
C ASN A 47 -0.59 9.98 11.46
N ILE A 48 -0.48 8.99 12.36
CA ILE A 48 0.21 9.15 13.66
C ILE A 48 1.68 9.57 13.46
N GLY A 49 2.27 9.29 12.30
CA GLY A 49 3.61 9.72 11.92
C GLY A 49 3.87 11.21 12.11
N ASP A 50 2.86 12.06 11.90
CA ASP A 50 2.96 13.51 12.10
C ASP A 50 3.31 13.86 13.56
N LEU A 51 2.63 13.22 14.52
CA LEU A 51 2.84 13.47 15.95
C LEU A 51 4.18 12.89 16.44
N VAL A 52 4.58 11.74 15.89
CA VAL A 52 5.90 11.15 16.15
C VAL A 52 7.00 12.05 15.61
N ALA A 53 6.82 12.60 14.40
CA ALA A 53 7.75 13.55 13.80
C ALA A 53 7.92 14.79 14.68
N LEU A 54 6.82 15.39 15.17
CA LEU A 54 6.89 16.55 16.08
C LEU A 54 7.68 16.22 17.36
N THR A 55 7.43 15.06 17.96
CA THR A 55 8.16 14.63 19.16
C THR A 55 9.66 14.46 18.89
N LYS A 56 10.03 13.94 17.72
CA LYS A 56 11.44 13.74 17.32
C LYS A 56 12.12 15.03 16.92
N TRP A 57 11.39 15.96 16.29
CA TRP A 57 11.86 17.32 16.06
C TRP A 57 12.25 18.00 17.38
N ASP A 58 11.37 17.97 18.39
CA ASP A 58 11.62 18.62 19.67
C ASP A 58 12.75 17.93 20.47
N SER A 59 12.84 16.60 20.41
CA SER A 59 13.81 15.82 21.20
C SER A 59 15.14 15.56 20.50
N GLY A 60 15.26 15.81 19.19
CA GLY A 60 16.44 15.49 18.38
C GLY A 60 16.73 14.00 18.21
N LYS A 61 15.81 13.11 18.62
CA LYS A 61 15.99 11.66 18.49
C LYS A 61 15.91 11.21 17.02
N PRO A 62 16.68 10.20 16.62
CA PRO A 62 16.64 9.69 15.25
C PRO A 62 15.27 9.14 14.89
N ILE A 63 14.91 9.25 13.61
CA ILE A 63 13.69 8.64 13.07
C ILE A 63 13.80 7.11 13.12
N GLN A 64 14.93 6.56 12.68
CA GLN A 64 15.18 5.13 12.76
C GLN A 64 15.52 4.69 14.18
N ASP A 65 14.80 3.67 14.65
CA ASP A 65 15.03 2.98 15.93
C ASP A 65 14.96 1.48 15.67
N SER A 66 16.05 0.92 15.14
CA SER A 66 16.08 -0.48 14.67
C SER A 66 15.70 -1.48 15.77
N ALA A 67 16.07 -1.22 17.03
CA ALA A 67 15.74 -2.10 18.14
C ALA A 67 14.23 -2.07 18.44
N ARG A 68 13.62 -0.87 18.47
CA ARG A 68 12.16 -0.75 18.65
C ARG A 68 11.40 -1.32 17.46
N GLU A 69 11.85 -1.07 16.24
CA GLU A 69 11.22 -1.57 15.01
C GLU A 69 11.22 -3.11 15.00
N ALA A 70 12.35 -3.74 15.32
CA ALA A 70 12.44 -5.19 15.46
C ALA A 70 11.48 -5.74 16.53
N GLN A 71 11.35 -5.05 17.67
CA GLN A 71 10.39 -5.44 18.72
C GLN A 71 8.93 -5.36 18.25
N VAL A 72 8.57 -4.32 17.51
CA VAL A 72 7.21 -4.15 16.96
C VAL A 72 6.89 -5.28 15.97
N ILE A 73 7.82 -5.60 15.08
CA ILE A 73 7.66 -6.70 14.12
C ILE A 73 7.58 -8.06 14.84
N ALA A 74 8.44 -8.30 15.83
CA ALA A 74 8.42 -9.53 16.62
C ALA A 74 7.10 -9.71 17.39
N ASN A 75 6.52 -8.62 17.92
CA ASN A 75 5.21 -8.66 18.56
C ASN A 75 4.09 -8.97 17.55
N ALA A 76 4.13 -8.37 16.36
CA ALA A 76 3.17 -8.65 15.31
C ALA A 76 3.18 -10.13 14.89
N ARG A 77 4.36 -10.76 14.81
CA ARG A 77 4.49 -12.21 14.54
C ARG A 77 3.74 -13.05 15.58
N LYS A 78 3.83 -12.69 16.86
CA LYS A 78 3.12 -13.43 17.94
C LYS A 78 1.61 -13.28 17.80
N MET A 79 1.14 -12.06 17.53
CA MET A 79 -0.29 -11.78 17.31
C MET A 79 -0.84 -12.49 16.06
N ALA A 80 -0.01 -12.67 15.03
CA ALA A 80 -0.40 -13.41 13.84
C ALA A 80 -0.80 -14.86 14.16
N VAL A 81 -0.02 -15.54 15.01
CA VAL A 81 -0.28 -16.92 15.44
C VAL A 81 -1.63 -17.03 16.15
N GLU A 82 -1.92 -16.11 17.07
CA GLU A 82 -3.20 -16.05 17.80
C GLU A 82 -4.41 -15.88 16.87
N ARG A 83 -4.18 -15.27 15.71
CA ARG A 83 -5.19 -14.95 14.69
C ARG A 83 -5.21 -15.92 13.51
N LYS A 84 -4.43 -17.00 13.56
CA LYS A 84 -4.28 -17.99 12.47
C LYS A 84 -3.83 -17.36 11.13
N LEU A 85 -3.04 -16.29 11.22
CA LEU A 85 -2.39 -15.63 10.09
C LEU A 85 -0.98 -16.18 9.90
N ASP A 86 -0.44 -16.06 8.68
CA ASP A 86 0.98 -16.34 8.45
C ASP A 86 1.86 -15.29 9.17
N PRO A 87 2.76 -15.70 10.10
CA PRO A 87 3.58 -14.75 10.84
C PRO A 87 4.59 -13.99 9.99
N GLN A 88 5.03 -14.53 8.86
CA GLN A 88 5.96 -13.88 7.95
C GLN A 88 5.24 -12.80 7.14
N GLU A 89 4.06 -13.08 6.60
CA GLU A 89 3.25 -12.08 5.89
C GLU A 89 2.88 -10.90 6.80
N VAL A 90 2.48 -11.18 8.05
CA VAL A 90 2.18 -10.13 9.03
C VAL A 90 3.43 -9.30 9.37
N ALA A 91 4.60 -9.94 9.47
CA ALA A 91 5.85 -9.22 9.70
C ALA A 91 6.19 -8.27 8.54
N GLU A 92 5.99 -8.71 7.30
CA GLU A 92 6.20 -7.90 6.10
C GLU A 92 5.22 -6.73 6.02
N LEU A 93 3.94 -6.97 6.33
CA LEU A 93 2.92 -5.93 6.43
C LEU A 93 3.32 -4.85 7.43
N ILE A 94 3.71 -5.24 8.65
CA ILE A 94 4.09 -4.30 9.70
C ILE A 94 5.43 -3.60 9.40
N ALA A 95 6.39 -4.28 8.79
CA ALA A 95 7.60 -3.66 8.29
C ALA A 95 7.27 -2.59 7.23
N ALA A 96 6.35 -2.87 6.30
CA ALA A 96 5.89 -1.90 5.32
C ALA A 96 5.23 -0.67 5.99
N GLN A 97 4.43 -0.86 7.04
CA GLN A 97 3.86 0.24 7.81
C GLN A 97 4.91 1.09 8.52
N ILE A 98 5.95 0.46 9.06
CA ILE A 98 7.07 1.16 9.72
C ILE A 98 7.84 2.01 8.71
N GLU A 99 8.21 1.44 7.56
CA GLU A 99 8.92 2.18 6.51
C GLU A 99 8.11 3.35 5.94
N ALA A 100 6.81 3.14 5.69
CA ALA A 100 5.90 4.20 5.27
C ALA A 100 5.82 5.33 6.29
N ASN A 101 5.73 4.98 7.59
CA ASN A 101 5.67 5.99 8.64
C ASN A 101 7.00 6.74 8.80
N LYS A 102 8.15 6.07 8.61
CA LYS A 102 9.46 6.74 8.55
C LYS A 102 9.55 7.69 7.36
N LEU A 103 9.01 7.33 6.20
CA LEU A 103 8.97 8.22 5.04
C LEU A 103 8.23 9.54 5.35
N VAL A 104 7.07 9.48 6.02
CA VAL A 104 6.35 10.67 6.48
C VAL A 104 7.21 11.48 7.45
N GLN A 105 7.80 10.84 8.47
CA GLN A 105 8.63 11.53 9.45
C GLN A 105 9.82 12.24 8.79
N TYR A 106 10.56 11.57 7.90
CA TYR A 106 11.70 12.17 7.20
C TYR A 106 11.27 13.34 6.32
N GLY A 107 10.18 13.18 5.57
CA GLY A 107 9.63 14.23 4.72
C GLY A 107 9.21 15.47 5.51
N LEU A 108 8.54 15.29 6.64
CA LEU A 108 8.11 16.38 7.52
C LEU A 108 9.30 17.10 8.15
N LEU A 109 10.27 16.37 8.73
CA LEU A 109 11.45 16.99 9.33
C LEU A 109 12.24 17.81 8.30
N ALA A 110 12.39 17.31 7.07
CA ALA A 110 13.04 18.04 6.00
C ALA A 110 12.31 19.35 5.67
N GLN A 111 10.97 19.31 5.56
CA GLN A 111 10.15 20.50 5.32
C GLN A 111 10.28 21.52 6.47
N TRP A 112 10.27 21.07 7.72
CA TRP A 112 10.38 21.95 8.88
C TRP A 112 11.77 22.57 9.02
N HIS A 113 12.83 21.82 8.71
CA HIS A 113 14.18 22.38 8.63
C HIS A 113 14.29 23.46 7.56
N ALA A 114 13.74 23.22 6.36
CA ALA A 114 13.73 24.20 5.28
C ALA A 114 12.91 25.46 5.64
N ALA A 115 11.81 25.30 6.39
CA ALA A 115 10.97 26.40 6.86
C ALA A 115 11.52 27.10 8.12
N GLY A 116 12.53 26.53 8.77
CA GLY A 116 13.09 27.01 10.05
C GLY A 116 12.19 26.79 11.27
N LYS A 117 11.06 26.09 11.14
CA LYS A 117 10.13 25.79 12.24
C LYS A 117 9.23 24.60 11.93
N ALA A 118 8.81 23.90 12.99
CA ALA A 118 7.72 22.92 12.95
C ALA A 118 6.36 23.59 13.29
N PRO A 119 5.21 22.98 12.95
CA PRO A 119 3.88 23.44 13.37
C PRO A 119 3.72 23.52 14.89
N GLU A 120 2.75 24.29 15.38
CA GLU A 120 2.43 24.45 16.82
C GLU A 120 1.45 23.38 17.35
N THR A 121 1.14 22.35 16.55
CA THR A 121 0.23 21.26 16.94
C THR A 121 0.64 20.66 18.29
N PRO A 122 -0.25 20.48 19.28
CA PRO A 122 0.10 19.93 20.58
C PRO A 122 0.86 18.60 20.45
N ARG A 123 1.96 18.45 21.20
CA ARG A 123 2.75 17.21 21.23
C ARG A 123 2.22 16.29 22.32
N PRO A 124 1.50 15.22 21.99
CA PRO A 124 1.13 14.22 22.99
C PRO A 124 2.37 13.46 23.46
N ASP A 125 2.30 12.94 24.69
CA ASP A 125 3.38 12.11 25.23
C ASP A 125 3.52 10.81 24.40
N LEU A 126 4.73 10.57 23.90
CA LEU A 126 5.00 9.43 23.04
C LEU A 126 4.71 8.09 23.74
N ALA A 127 5.06 7.97 25.01
CA ALA A 127 4.94 6.71 25.75
C ALA A 127 3.52 6.45 26.26
N LYS A 128 2.85 7.50 26.74
CA LYS A 128 1.56 7.42 27.44
C LYS A 128 0.35 7.61 26.52
N GLN A 129 0.52 8.25 25.36
CA GLN A 129 -0.60 8.56 24.47
C GLN A 129 -0.41 7.94 23.08
N ILE A 130 0.74 8.17 22.43
CA ILE A 130 0.97 7.68 21.06
C ILE A 130 1.15 6.16 21.01
N ARG A 131 1.98 5.57 21.89
CA ARG A 131 2.20 4.12 21.89
C ARG A 131 0.91 3.31 22.12
N PRO A 132 0.05 3.64 23.11
CA PRO A 132 -1.23 2.96 23.26
C PRO A 132 -2.15 3.05 22.03
N GLN A 133 -2.19 4.20 21.34
CA GLN A 133 -2.94 4.34 20.09
C GLN A 133 -2.39 3.43 19.00
N LEU A 134 -1.06 3.36 18.85
CA LEU A 134 -0.41 2.45 17.89
C LEU A 134 -0.69 0.98 18.22
N ASP A 135 -0.75 0.61 19.49
CA ASP A 135 -1.06 -0.75 19.94
C ASP A 135 -2.54 -1.12 19.65
N GLU A 136 -3.48 -0.19 19.87
CA GLU A 136 -4.89 -0.37 19.49
C GLU A 136 -5.06 -0.53 17.96
N LEU A 137 -4.43 0.37 17.19
CA LEU A 137 -4.43 0.30 15.74
C LEU A 137 -3.79 -0.98 15.21
N GLN A 138 -2.72 -1.48 15.83
CA GLN A 138 -2.12 -2.75 15.42
C GLN A 138 -3.07 -3.93 15.64
N ASN A 139 -3.78 -3.97 16.77
CA ASN A 139 -4.79 -4.99 17.02
C ASN A 139 -5.90 -4.96 15.97
N ARG A 140 -6.45 -3.78 15.70
CA ARG A 140 -7.53 -3.57 14.73
C ARG A 140 -7.09 -3.89 13.31
N LEU A 141 -5.88 -3.47 12.94
CA LEU A 141 -5.26 -3.75 11.65
C LEU A 141 -5.13 -5.26 11.42
N LEU A 142 -4.61 -6.02 12.39
CA LEU A 142 -4.44 -7.47 12.21
C LEU A 142 -5.77 -8.23 12.19
N GLN A 143 -6.81 -7.72 12.88
CA GLN A 143 -8.16 -8.25 12.74
C GLN A 143 -8.70 -8.05 11.32
N GLN A 144 -8.65 -6.82 10.81
CA GLN A 144 -9.14 -6.48 9.47
C GLN A 144 -8.30 -7.12 8.36
N TYR A 145 -7.00 -7.28 8.58
CA TYR A 145 -6.13 -8.02 7.67
C TYR A 145 -6.53 -9.48 7.56
N ALA A 146 -6.90 -10.15 8.66
CA ALA A 146 -7.41 -11.52 8.61
C ALA A 146 -8.70 -11.65 7.79
N GLU A 147 -9.58 -10.65 7.87
CA GLU A 147 -10.82 -10.59 7.09
C GLU A 147 -10.57 -10.31 5.59
N PHE A 148 -9.50 -9.60 5.26
CA PHE A 148 -9.12 -9.31 3.88
C PHE A 148 -8.19 -10.37 3.25
N ALA A 149 -7.44 -11.11 4.05
CA ALA A 149 -6.41 -12.06 3.59
C ALA A 149 -6.88 -13.03 2.48
N PRO A 150 -8.11 -13.58 2.51
CA PRO A 150 -8.60 -14.48 1.44
C PRO A 150 -8.66 -13.84 0.05
N PHE A 151 -8.73 -12.51 -0.04
CA PHE A 151 -8.91 -11.76 -1.29
C PHE A 151 -7.60 -11.20 -1.88
N ARG A 152 -6.46 -11.37 -1.20
CA ARG A 152 -5.16 -10.83 -1.64
C ARG A 152 -4.68 -11.37 -2.99
N ASN A 153 -5.14 -12.57 -3.34
CA ASN A 153 -4.89 -13.24 -4.62
C ASN A 153 -6.07 -13.13 -5.61
N ASP A 154 -6.98 -12.17 -5.43
CA ASP A 154 -8.00 -11.88 -6.45
C ASP A 154 -7.39 -11.07 -7.61
N PRO A 155 -7.68 -11.40 -8.89
CA PRO A 155 -7.17 -10.64 -10.04
C PRO A 155 -7.50 -9.14 -10.00
N ASN A 156 -8.59 -8.75 -9.34
CA ASN A 156 -9.04 -7.36 -9.22
C ASN A 156 -8.47 -6.66 -7.98
N CYS A 157 -7.69 -7.34 -7.13
CA CYS A 157 -7.20 -6.81 -5.85
C CYS A 157 -6.50 -5.45 -6.00
N GLN A 158 -5.63 -5.33 -7.02
CA GLN A 158 -4.88 -4.10 -7.27
C GLN A 158 -5.78 -2.93 -7.69
N ASP A 159 -6.82 -3.20 -8.47
CA ASP A 159 -7.79 -2.18 -8.90
C ASP A 159 -8.65 -1.70 -7.73
N TRP A 160 -9.11 -2.61 -6.88
CA TRP A 160 -9.83 -2.27 -5.65
C TRP A 160 -8.96 -1.45 -4.71
N LEU A 161 -7.72 -1.90 -4.48
CA LEU A 161 -6.74 -1.23 -3.65
C LEU A 161 -6.48 0.20 -4.15
N GLY A 162 -6.28 0.37 -5.46
CA GLY A 162 -6.05 1.67 -6.08
C GLY A 162 -7.22 2.64 -5.85
N LYS A 163 -8.46 2.18 -6.03
CA LYS A 163 -9.67 3.00 -5.84
C LYS A 163 -9.84 3.43 -4.39
N VAL A 164 -9.74 2.50 -3.44
CA VAL A 164 -9.87 2.80 -2.00
C VAL A 164 -8.72 3.69 -1.54
N ARG A 165 -7.48 3.43 -1.97
CA ARG A 165 -6.33 4.25 -1.61
C ARG A 165 -6.51 5.70 -2.07
N ALA A 166 -7.00 5.92 -3.29
CA ALA A 166 -7.19 7.26 -3.84
C ALA A 166 -8.13 8.14 -3.00
N SER A 167 -9.12 7.56 -2.32
CA SER A 167 -10.04 8.31 -1.45
C SER A 167 -9.45 8.68 -0.09
N LEU A 168 -8.29 8.13 0.27
CA LEU A 168 -7.63 8.33 1.57
C LEU A 168 -6.42 9.27 1.54
N ILE A 169 -5.98 9.68 0.35
CA ILE A 169 -4.78 10.52 0.19
C ILE A 169 -5.06 11.92 0.75
N LYS A 170 -4.33 12.25 1.82
CA LYS A 170 -4.36 13.58 2.47
C LYS A 170 -3.56 14.62 1.67
N ASP A 171 -2.34 14.28 1.28
CA ASP A 171 -1.41 15.11 0.52
C ASP A 171 -0.38 14.24 -0.22
N GLY A 172 0.51 14.85 -0.99
CA GLY A 172 1.50 14.13 -1.79
C GLY A 172 2.45 13.25 -0.97
N LEU A 173 2.90 13.70 0.20
CA LEU A 173 3.81 12.94 1.06
C LEU A 173 3.10 11.72 1.65
N HIS A 174 1.91 11.94 2.21
CA HIS A 174 1.08 10.87 2.77
C HIS A 174 0.60 9.88 1.70
N GLY A 175 0.32 10.37 0.49
CA GLY A 175 -0.03 9.52 -0.65
C GLY A 175 1.09 8.55 -1.03
N GLN A 176 2.34 9.05 -1.13
CA GLN A 176 3.50 8.19 -1.40
C GLN A 176 3.76 7.19 -0.26
N ALA A 177 3.61 7.63 0.98
CA ALA A 177 3.74 6.74 2.12
C ALA A 177 2.62 5.69 2.18
N LEU A 178 1.38 6.03 1.81
CA LEU A 178 0.29 5.06 1.75
C LEU A 178 0.47 4.05 0.61
N ILE A 179 1.07 4.44 -0.51
CA ILE A 179 1.53 3.50 -1.54
C ILE A 179 2.55 2.53 -0.94
N ARG A 180 3.59 3.04 -0.26
CA ARG A 180 4.60 2.20 0.40
C ARG A 180 3.99 1.25 1.44
N ALA A 181 2.99 1.71 2.19
CA ALA A 181 2.28 0.96 3.22
C ALA A 181 1.43 -0.19 2.63
N THR A 182 0.96 -0.06 1.39
CA THR A 182 0.00 -0.99 0.78
C THR A 182 0.58 -1.82 -0.37
N GLY A 183 1.85 -1.62 -0.73
CA GLY A 183 2.48 -2.22 -1.91
C GLY A 183 2.33 -3.73 -2.01
N GLU A 184 2.54 -4.45 -0.90
CA GLU A 184 2.50 -5.91 -0.86
C GLU A 184 1.16 -6.47 -0.33
N LEU A 185 0.14 -5.63 -0.27
CA LEU A 185 -1.16 -6.06 0.26
C LEU A 185 -1.86 -7.03 -0.70
N CYS A 186 -1.69 -6.85 -2.02
CA CYS A 186 -2.15 -7.76 -3.06
C CYS A 186 -0.96 -8.54 -3.63
N THR A 187 -1.09 -9.87 -3.76
CA THR A 187 0.03 -10.78 -4.05
C THR A 187 -0.07 -11.49 -5.40
N ASN A 188 -1.10 -11.20 -6.19
CA ASN A 188 -1.14 -11.68 -7.56
C ASN A 188 -0.04 -11.03 -8.40
N ALA A 189 0.68 -11.87 -9.14
CA ALA A 189 1.56 -11.41 -10.18
C ALA A 189 0.75 -10.60 -11.21
N GLN A 190 1.09 -9.32 -11.36
CA GLN A 190 0.72 -8.55 -12.54
C GLN A 190 1.57 -8.98 -13.74
#